data_AF-A0A965R7P8-F1
#
_entry.id   AF-A0A965R7P8-F1
#
_cell.length_a   1.000
_cell.length_b   1.000
_cell.length_c   1.000
_cell.angle_alpha   90.00
_cell.angle_beta   90.00
_cell.angle_gamma   90.00
#
_symmetry.space_group_name_H-M   'P 1'
#
loop_
_entity.id
_entity.type
_entity.pdbx_description
1 polymer ?
#
loop_
_entity_poly.entity_id
_entity_poly.type
_entity_poly.pdbx_seq_one_letter_code
_entity_poly.pdbx_strand_id
1 'polypeptide(L)'
;MKQKISFYWYQSQWYFIIRFLIVFIALYGAFQFFIGIAAPGGTLHNDFIEQYFNLVQYYTDVLIHFVIQVLHWKGITAYPVGASAIRTTGSGGVNVGFDCLGLGVISIWVAYVVAHKLSFLQKTLWVLIGVFILYLLNI
;
A
#
# COMPACT_ATOMS: atom_id res chain seq x y z
N MET A 1 -16.05 13.17 28.79
CA MET A 1 -15.33 12.76 27.56
C MET A 1 -14.02 13.52 27.28
N LYS A 2 -13.74 14.69 27.87
CA LYS A 2 -12.54 15.49 27.54
C LYS A 2 -11.20 14.96 28.12
N GLN A 3 -11.21 14.19 29.20
CA GLN A 3 -9.96 13.75 29.87
C GLN A 3 -9.21 12.61 29.17
N LYS A 4 -9.88 11.76 28.38
CA LYS A 4 -9.21 10.62 27.74
C LYS A 4 -8.25 11.04 26.61
N ILE A 5 -8.54 12.16 25.94
CA ILE A 5 -7.70 12.64 24.83
C ILE A 5 -6.33 13.09 25.36
N SER A 6 -6.28 13.74 26.54
CA SER A 6 -5.04 14.23 27.14
C SER A 6 -4.06 13.13 27.56
N PHE A 7 -4.55 11.93 27.92
CA PHE A 7 -3.69 10.83 28.38
C PHE A 7 -2.89 10.17 27.24
N TYR A 8 -3.40 10.21 26.00
CA TYR A 8 -2.72 9.63 24.84
C TYR A 8 -1.43 10.38 24.46
N TRP A 9 -1.36 11.68 24.75
CA TRP A 9 -0.21 12.53 24.45
C TRP A 9 0.87 12.52 25.54
N TYR A 10 0.63 11.87 26.69
CA TYR A 10 1.61 11.69 27.78
C TYR A 10 2.38 10.36 27.64
N GLN A 11 2.83 10.07 26.43
CA GLN A 11 3.77 8.98 26.17
C GLN A 11 5.16 9.57 26.04
N SER A 12 6.17 8.87 26.57
CA SER A 12 7.57 9.22 26.26
C SER A 12 7.74 9.26 24.74
N GLN A 13 8.11 10.43 24.22
CA GLN A 13 8.26 10.66 22.78
C GLN A 13 9.21 9.63 22.16
N TRP A 14 10.27 9.28 22.88
CA TRP A 14 11.23 8.25 22.49
C TRP A 14 10.62 6.86 22.37
N TYR A 15 9.72 6.48 23.28
CA TYR A 15 9.03 5.19 23.21
C TYR A 15 8.16 5.10 21.94
N PHE A 16 7.47 6.19 21.59
CA PHE A 16 6.70 6.26 20.35
C PHE A 16 7.60 6.14 19.12
N ILE A 17 8.69 6.93 19.05
CA ILE A 17 9.60 6.96 17.91
C ILE A 17 10.24 5.59 17.68
N ILE A 18 10.77 4.95 18.73
CA ILE A 18 11.41 3.64 18.61
C ILE A 18 10.41 2.59 18.12
N ARG A 19 9.21 2.57 18.70
CA ARG A 19 8.17 1.61 18.30
C ARG A 19 7.71 1.85 16.86
N PHE A 20 7.53 3.10 16.47
CA PHE A 20 7.20 3.49 15.11
C PHE A 20 8.26 3.00 14.12
N LEU A 21 9.54 3.29 14.39
CA LEU A 21 10.65 2.91 13.51
C LEU A 21 10.77 1.38 13.38
N ILE A 22 10.69 0.63 14.48
CA ILE A 22 10.74 -0.83 14.44
C ILE A 22 9.60 -1.40 13.59
N VAL A 23 8.36 -0.93 13.82
CA VAL A 23 7.20 -1.42 13.06
C VAL A 23 7.30 -1.02 11.60
N PHE A 24 7.73 0.20 11.29
CA PHE A 24 7.92 0.67 9.93
C PHE A 24 8.98 -0.15 9.18
N ILE A 25 10.16 -0.34 9.77
CA ILE A 25 11.25 -1.12 9.18
C ILE A 25 10.81 -2.58 8.96
N ALA A 26 10.10 -3.16 9.93
CA ALA A 26 9.60 -4.53 9.81
C ALA A 26 8.57 -4.65 8.67
N LEU A 27 7.59 -3.75 8.58
CA LEU A 27 6.56 -3.77 7.55
C LEU A 27 7.13 -3.48 6.16
N TYR A 28 7.83 -2.35 6.03
CA TYR A 28 8.38 -1.93 4.75
C TYR A 28 9.45 -2.91 4.25
N GLY A 29 10.34 -3.37 5.15
CA GLY A 29 11.34 -4.39 4.85
C GLY A 29 10.70 -5.71 4.41
N ALA A 30 9.63 -6.16 5.09
CA ALA A 30 8.91 -7.36 4.68
C ALA A 30 8.26 -7.21 3.30
N PHE A 31 7.66 -6.06 2.99
CA PHE A 31 7.12 -5.80 1.65
C PHE A 31 8.21 -5.80 0.58
N GLN A 32 9.34 -5.12 0.82
CA GLN A 32 10.46 -5.10 -0.12
C GLN A 32 11.07 -6.48 -0.35
N PHE A 33 11.23 -7.25 0.73
CA PHE A 33 11.69 -8.63 0.65
C PHE A 33 10.73 -9.50 -0.16
N PHE A 34 9.43 -9.35 0.08
CA PHE A 34 8.40 -10.09 -0.64
C PHE A 34 8.38 -9.76 -2.13
N ILE A 35 8.47 -8.47 -2.50
CA ILE A 35 8.62 -8.03 -3.89
C ILE A 35 9.87 -8.68 -4.50
N GLY A 36 11.00 -8.71 -3.78
CA GLY A 36 12.25 -9.31 -4.25
C GLY A 36 12.20 -10.82 -4.51
N ILE A 37 11.24 -11.54 -3.90
CA ILE A 37 11.04 -12.98 -4.14
C ILE A 37 9.96 -13.22 -5.21
N ALA A 38 8.88 -12.44 -5.18
CA ALA A 38 7.71 -12.66 -6.01
C ALA A 38 7.79 -12.02 -7.41
N ALA A 39 8.60 -10.98 -7.59
CA ALA A 39 8.70 -10.29 -8.88
C ALA A 39 9.55 -11.08 -9.89
N PRO A 40 9.11 -11.20 -11.16
CA PRO A 40 9.94 -11.73 -12.23
C PRO A 40 11.13 -10.79 -12.44
N GLY A 41 12.34 -11.27 -12.12
CA GLY A 41 13.59 -10.48 -12.12
C GLY A 41 14.18 -10.17 -10.74
N GLY A 42 13.56 -10.62 -9.65
CA GLY A 42 14.13 -10.57 -8.31
C GLY A 42 15.33 -11.51 -8.13
N THR A 43 16.28 -11.17 -7.25
CA THR A 43 17.50 -11.98 -7.02
C THR A 43 17.22 -13.32 -6.32
N LEU A 44 16.09 -13.43 -5.61
CA LEU A 44 15.66 -14.62 -4.87
C LEU A 44 14.33 -15.17 -5.44
N HIS A 45 14.18 -15.10 -6.76
CA HIS A 45 12.97 -15.49 -7.46
C HIS A 45 12.56 -16.94 -7.17
N ASN A 46 11.27 -17.15 -6.91
CA ASN A 46 10.69 -18.48 -6.73
C ASN A 46 9.36 -18.60 -7.50
N ASP A 47 9.33 -19.47 -8.50
CA ASP A 47 8.21 -19.70 -9.40
C ASP A 47 6.88 -20.03 -8.68
N PHE A 48 6.95 -20.73 -7.53
CA PHE A 48 5.76 -21.06 -6.74
C PHE A 48 5.15 -19.81 -6.08
N ILE A 49 6.00 -18.90 -5.60
CA ILE A 49 5.57 -17.65 -4.97
C ILE A 49 5.07 -16.68 -6.04
N GLU A 50 5.70 -16.63 -7.21
CA GLU A 50 5.19 -15.84 -8.34
C GLU A 50 3.79 -16.30 -8.76
N GLN A 51 3.56 -17.60 -8.88
CA GLN A 51 2.29 -18.10 -9.43
C GLN A 51 1.10 -17.96 -8.46
N TYR A 52 1.32 -18.16 -7.15
CA TYR A 52 0.23 -18.23 -6.17
C TYR A 52 0.21 -17.07 -5.17
N PHE A 53 1.35 -16.44 -4.93
CA PHE A 53 1.52 -15.45 -3.87
C PHE A 53 2.05 -14.12 -4.42
N ASN A 54 1.93 -13.83 -5.71
CA ASN A 54 2.30 -12.51 -6.23
C ASN A 54 1.23 -11.45 -5.89
N LEU A 55 1.13 -11.15 -4.59
CA LEU A 55 0.25 -10.13 -4.02
C LEU A 55 0.53 -8.75 -4.63
N VAL A 56 1.77 -8.52 -5.06
CA VAL A 56 2.19 -7.28 -5.69
C VAL A 56 1.52 -7.15 -7.05
N GLN A 57 1.61 -8.18 -7.90
CA GLN A 57 0.93 -8.22 -9.19
C GLN A 57 -0.58 -8.14 -9.04
N TYR A 58 -1.15 -8.89 -8.09
CA TYR A 58 -2.59 -8.82 -7.80
C TYR A 58 -3.02 -7.40 -7.44
N TYR A 59 -2.25 -6.71 -6.59
CA TYR A 59 -2.56 -5.34 -6.19
C TYR A 59 -2.40 -4.35 -7.35
N THR A 60 -1.38 -4.51 -8.20
CA THR A 60 -1.20 -3.74 -9.44
C THR A 60 -2.39 -3.94 -10.38
N ASP A 61 -2.83 -5.18 -10.59
CA ASP A 61 -3.95 -5.49 -11.47
C ASP A 61 -5.25 -4.85 -10.97
N VAL A 62 -5.55 -4.97 -9.67
CA VAL A 62 -6.76 -4.35 -9.10
C VAL A 62 -6.72 -2.82 -9.29
N LEU A 63 -5.55 -2.19 -9.08
CA LEU A 63 -5.38 -0.75 -9.27
C LEU A 63 -5.58 -0.34 -10.74
N ILE A 64 -4.97 -1.06 -11.69
CA ILE A 64 -5.11 -0.81 -13.12
C ILE A 64 -6.57 -0.93 -13.57
N HIS A 65 -7.26 -2.00 -13.17
CA HIS A 65 -8.66 -2.19 -13.55
C HIS A 65 -9.56 -1.11 -12.97
N PHE A 66 -9.28 -0.67 -11.75
CA PHE A 66 -10.03 0.42 -11.13
C PHE A 66 -9.79 1.76 -11.86
N VAL A 67 -8.54 2.09 -12.20
CA VAL A 67 -8.22 3.29 -13.00
C VAL A 67 -8.93 3.24 -14.36
N ILE A 68 -8.87 2.10 -15.07
CA ILE A 68 -9.56 1.92 -16.35
C ILE A 68 -11.07 2.12 -16.20
N GLN A 69 -11.66 1.56 -15.15
CA GLN A 69 -13.09 1.73 -14.87
C GLN A 69 -13.46 3.21 -14.65
N VAL A 70 -12.65 3.96 -13.89
CA VAL A 70 -12.84 5.40 -13.69
C VAL A 70 -12.69 6.17 -15.00
N LEU A 71 -11.72 5.80 -15.85
CA LEU A 71 -11.54 6.41 -17.18
C LEU A 71 -12.74 6.12 -18.10
N HIS A 72 -13.28 4.91 -18.07
CA HIS A 72 -14.48 4.53 -18.83
C HIS A 72 -15.69 5.34 -18.38
N TRP A 73 -15.86 5.59 -17.08
CA TRP A 73 -16.92 6.50 -16.58
C TRP A 73 -16.78 7.94 -17.08
N LYS A 74 -15.56 8.36 -17.45
CA LYS A 74 -15.27 9.66 -18.06
C LYS A 74 -15.35 9.64 -19.60
N GLY A 75 -15.67 8.50 -20.20
CA GLY A 75 -15.75 8.32 -21.66
C GLY A 75 -14.40 8.12 -22.35
N ILE A 76 -13.34 7.80 -21.59
CA ILE A 76 -12.00 7.54 -22.13
C ILE A 76 -11.82 6.02 -22.25
N THR A 77 -11.59 5.55 -23.47
CA THR A 77 -11.31 4.15 -23.78
C THR A 77 -9.87 3.79 -23.43
N ALA A 78 -9.68 3.21 -22.25
CA ALA A 78 -8.42 2.67 -21.76
C ALA A 78 -8.45 1.14 -21.69
N TYR A 79 -7.29 0.51 -21.88
CA TYR A 79 -7.11 -0.94 -21.80
C TYR A 79 -5.74 -1.30 -21.18
N PRO A 80 -5.66 -2.43 -20.46
CA PRO A 80 -4.40 -2.88 -19.87
C PRO A 80 -3.48 -3.43 -20.97
N VAL A 81 -2.18 -3.24 -20.81
CA VAL A 81 -1.14 -3.73 -21.72
C VAL A 81 -0.01 -4.34 -20.91
N GLY A 82 0.18 -5.65 -21.04
CA GLY A 82 1.11 -6.39 -20.19
C GLY A 82 0.66 -6.43 -18.73
N ALA A 83 1.64 -6.60 -17.82
CA ALA A 83 1.38 -6.76 -16.39
C ALA A 83 1.18 -5.44 -15.63
N SER A 84 1.63 -4.31 -16.18
CA SER A 84 1.72 -3.07 -15.41
C SER A 84 1.42 -1.81 -16.21
N ALA A 85 1.07 -1.88 -17.50
CA ALA A 85 0.81 -0.68 -18.29
C ALA A 85 -0.67 -0.48 -18.63
N ILE A 86 -1.06 0.78 -18.75
CA ILE A 86 -2.37 1.23 -19.21
C ILE A 86 -2.16 2.04 -20.48
N ARG A 87 -2.94 1.76 -21.53
CA ARG A 87 -2.94 2.56 -22.76
C ARG A 87 -4.33 3.08 -23.07
N THR A 88 -4.37 4.22 -23.73
CA THR A 88 -5.59 4.83 -24.27
C THR A 88 -5.59 4.69 -25.78
N THR A 89 -6.76 4.50 -26.38
CA THR A 89 -6.88 4.38 -27.84
C THR A 89 -6.48 5.69 -28.52
N GLY A 90 -5.45 5.65 -29.39
CA GLY A 90 -5.00 6.81 -30.16
C GLY A 90 -4.05 7.77 -29.43
N SER A 91 -3.58 7.43 -28.23
CA SER A 91 -2.63 8.25 -27.46
C SER A 91 -1.60 7.36 -26.72
N GLY A 92 -0.81 7.98 -25.85
CA GLY A 92 0.22 7.32 -25.05
C GLY A 92 -0.32 6.38 -23.98
N GLY A 93 0.60 5.81 -23.20
CA GLY A 93 0.30 4.96 -22.07
C GLY A 93 1.14 5.30 -20.84
N VAL A 94 0.70 4.79 -19.70
CA VAL A 94 1.39 4.92 -18.40
C VAL A 94 1.80 3.53 -17.94
N ASN A 95 3.01 3.39 -17.43
CA ASN A 95 3.47 2.15 -16.78
C ASN A 95 3.42 2.36 -15.26
N VAL A 96 2.64 1.52 -14.58
CA VAL A 96 2.46 1.49 -13.13
C VAL A 96 3.59 0.65 -12.53
N GLY A 97 4.67 1.32 -12.14
CA GLY A 97 5.77 0.67 -11.44
C GLY A 97 5.39 0.25 -10.01
N PHE A 98 6.20 -0.61 -9.38
CA PHE A 98 5.96 -1.04 -8.00
C PHE A 98 5.98 0.12 -6.98
N ASP A 99 6.74 1.18 -7.28
CA ASP A 99 6.74 2.41 -6.46
C ASP A 99 5.38 3.10 -6.44
N CYS A 100 4.62 2.96 -7.54
CA CYS A 100 3.26 3.48 -7.65
C CYS A 100 2.28 2.71 -6.79
N LEU A 101 2.62 1.57 -6.16
CA LEU A 101 1.68 0.86 -5.29
C LEU A 101 1.50 1.54 -3.92
N GLY A 102 2.38 2.49 -3.58
CA GLY A 102 2.28 3.24 -2.32
C GLY A 102 2.54 2.41 -1.06
N LEU A 103 3.14 1.22 -1.19
CA LEU A 103 3.42 0.30 -0.08
C LEU A 103 4.28 0.94 1.02
N GLY A 104 5.18 1.86 0.66
CA GLY A 104 5.95 2.66 1.61
C GLY A 104 5.07 3.58 2.45
N VAL A 105 4.17 4.33 1.82
CA VAL A 105 3.24 5.26 2.49
C VAL A 105 2.26 4.49 3.39
N ILE A 106 1.74 3.37 2.89
CA ILE A 106 0.89 2.46 3.68
C ILE A 106 1.65 1.94 4.90
N SER A 107 2.91 1.52 4.74
CA SER A 107 3.74 1.03 5.84
C SER A 107 3.96 2.11 6.91
N ILE A 108 4.22 3.36 6.50
CA ILE A 108 4.33 4.52 7.42
C ILE A 108 3.01 4.72 8.17
N TRP A 109 1.88 4.72 7.47
CA TRP A 109 0.57 4.91 8.08
C TRP A 109 0.25 3.84 9.11
N VAL A 110 0.43 2.56 8.76
CA VAL A 110 0.19 1.44 9.67
C VAL A 110 1.13 1.54 10.88
N ALA A 111 2.41 1.82 10.67
CA ALA A 111 3.37 1.99 11.76
C ALA A 111 2.97 3.13 12.71
N TYR A 112 2.51 4.26 12.17
CA TYR A 112 2.04 5.41 12.93
C TYR A 112 0.83 5.06 13.83
N VAL A 113 -0.18 4.40 13.26
CA VAL A 113 -1.38 3.99 13.99
C VAL A 113 -1.06 2.93 15.05
N VAL A 114 -0.20 1.97 14.72
CA VAL A 114 0.20 0.89 15.64
C VAL A 114 1.04 1.41 16.81
N ALA A 115 1.91 2.40 16.58
CA ALA A 115 2.73 3.02 17.60
C ALA A 115 1.92 3.82 18.63
N HIS A 116 0.74 4.32 18.25
CA HIS A 116 -0.19 4.96 19.19
C HIS A 116 -0.73 3.98 20.22
N LYS A 117 -0.93 4.47 21.44
CA LYS A 117 -1.77 3.78 22.42
C LYS A 117 -3.21 3.98 21.94
N LEU A 118 -3.88 2.92 21.51
CA LEU A 118 -5.29 2.91 21.09
C LEU A 118 -5.81 1.50 21.36
N SER A 119 -7.13 1.35 21.55
CA SER A 119 -7.70 0.00 21.63
C SER A 119 -7.54 -0.73 20.29
N PHE A 120 -7.48 -2.06 20.32
CA PHE A 120 -7.28 -2.87 19.11
C PHE A 120 -8.32 -2.55 18.03
N LEU A 121 -9.60 -2.43 18.40
CA LEU A 121 -10.68 -2.09 17.46
C LEU A 121 -10.47 -0.72 16.81
N GLN A 122 -10.06 0.29 17.59
CA GLN A 122 -9.78 1.63 17.07
C GLN A 122 -8.59 1.63 16.13
N LYS A 123 -7.53 0.86 16.45
CA LYS A 123 -6.37 0.71 15.56
C LYS A 123 -6.77 0.09 14.24
N THR A 124 -7.50 -1.02 14.27
CA THR A 124 -7.92 -1.73 13.06
C THR A 124 -8.79 -0.86 12.18
N LEU A 125 -9.82 -0.20 12.74
CA LEU A 125 -10.65 0.73 11.98
C LEU A 125 -9.83 1.87 11.39
N TRP A 126 -8.90 2.45 12.16
CA TRP A 126 -8.10 3.58 11.68
C TRP A 126 -7.08 3.18 10.60
N VAL A 127 -6.49 1.98 10.73
CA VAL A 127 -5.66 1.39 9.68
C VAL A 127 -6.50 1.18 8.42
N LEU A 128 -7.63 0.49 8.51
CA LEU A 128 -8.46 0.15 7.34
C LEU A 128 -8.94 1.40 6.60
N ILE A 129 -9.48 2.39 7.34
CA ILE A 129 -9.95 3.64 6.73
C ILE A 129 -8.79 4.40 6.09
N GLY A 130 -7.65 4.52 6.78
CA GLY A 130 -6.52 5.27 6.24
C GLY A 130 -5.86 4.58 5.04
N VAL A 131 -5.71 3.25 5.07
CA VAL A 131 -5.22 2.47 3.91
C VAL A 131 -6.17 2.61 2.74
N PHE A 132 -7.49 2.56 2.97
CA PHE A 132 -8.48 2.78 1.92
C PHE A 132 -8.38 4.19 1.30
N ILE A 133 -8.20 5.22 2.12
CA ILE A 133 -8.00 6.59 1.62
C ILE A 133 -6.69 6.70 0.82
N LEU A 134 -5.59 6.13 1.34
CA LEU A 134 -4.30 6.13 0.65
C LEU A 134 -4.37 5.36 -0.68
N TYR A 135 -5.14 4.28 -0.72
CA TYR A 135 -5.42 3.55 -1.95
C TYR A 135 -6.16 4.41 -2.96
N LEU A 136 -7.22 5.12 -2.55
CA LEU A 136 -7.96 6.01 -3.44
C LEU A 136 -7.14 7.23 -3.92
N LEU A 137 -6.19 7.71 -3.12
CA LEU A 137 -5.28 8.79 -3.53
C LEU A 137 -4.21 8.34 -4.53
N ASN A 138 -3.98 7.02 -4.62
CA ASN A 138 -3.01 6.43 -5.52
C ASN A 138 -3.57 6.27 -6.95
N ILE A 139 -4.89 6.00 -7.02
CA ILE A 139 -5.68 5.95 -8.26
C ILE A 139 -5.82 7.35 -8.87
#